data_AF-A0A1W5XG84-F1
#
_entry.id   AF-A0A1W5XG84-F1
#
_cell.length_a   1.000
_cell.length_b   1.000
_cell.length_c   1.000
_cell.angle_alpha   90.00
_cell.angle_beta   90.00
_cell.angle_gamma   90.00
#
_symmetry.space_group_name_H-M   'P 1'
#
loop_
_entity.id
_entity.type
_entity.pdbx_description
1 polymer ?
#
loop_
_entity_poly.entity_id
_entity_poly.type
_entity_poly.pdbx_seq_one_letter_code
_entity_poly.pdbx_strand_id
1 'polypeptide(L)' 'HIELAKPVFHIGFLPKVKKVLECICIHCSKLKTDD' A
#
# COMPACT_ATOMS: atom_id res chain seq x y z
N HIS A 1 4.66 -23.08 -9.89
CA HIS A 1 4.80 -21.67 -9.47
C HIS A 1 5.33 -20.92 -10.67
N ILE A 2 4.73 -19.77 -11.03
CA ILE A 2 5.22 -18.94 -12.12
C ILE A 2 5.81 -17.69 -11.47
N GLU A 3 7.10 -17.43 -11.73
CA GLU A 3 7.77 -16.24 -11.22
C GLU A 3 7.55 -15.07 -12.19
N LEU A 4 7.02 -13.97 -11.65
CA LEU A 4 6.78 -12.76 -12.42
C LEU A 4 8.07 -11.93 -12.49
N ALA A 5 8.31 -11.29 -13.63
CA ALA A 5 9.47 -10.39 -13.79
C ALA A 5 9.42 -9.16 -12.87
N LYS A 6 8.21 -8.75 -12.43
CA LYS A 6 7.97 -7.62 -11.53
C LYS A 6 6.77 -7.89 -10.62
N PRO A 7 6.74 -7.31 -9.41
CA PRO A 7 5.57 -7.38 -8.54
C PRO A 7 4.39 -6.61 -9.16
N VAL A 8 3.18 -7.11 -8.94
CA VAL A 8 1.93 -6.49 -9.39
C VAL A 8 0.95 -6.38 -8.23
N PHE A 9 0.06 -5.39 -8.26
CA PHE A 9 -1.03 -5.31 -7.30
C PHE A 9 -2.15 -6.27 -7.67
N HIS A 10 -2.69 -6.94 -6.65
CA HIS A 10 -3.90 -7.74 -6.81
C HIS A 10 -5.13 -6.83 -6.74
N ILE A 11 -5.98 -6.85 -7.77
CA ILE A 11 -7.11 -5.92 -7.91
C ILE A 11 -8.10 -5.99 -6.72
N GLY A 12 -8.34 -7.19 -6.19
CA GLY A 12 -9.21 -7.38 -5.01
C GLY A 12 -8.69 -6.73 -3.73
N PHE A 13 -7.39 -6.43 -3.65
CA PHE A 13 -6.79 -5.74 -2.50
C PHE A 13 -6.55 -4.25 -2.76
N LEU A 14 -6.74 -3.77 -3.99
CA LEU A 14 -6.48 -2.37 -4.34
C LEU A 14 -7.26 -1.37 -3.47
N PRO A 15 -8.55 -1.59 -3.12
CA PRO A 15 -9.27 -0.70 -2.20
C PRO A 15 -8.65 -0.65 -0.80
N LYS A 16 -8.11 -1.77 -0.30
CA LYS A 16 -7.43 -1.84 0.99
C LYS A 16 -6.08 -1.14 0.94
N VAL A 17 -5.29 -1.36 -0.12
CA VAL A 17 -4.00 -0.69 -0.34
C VAL A 17 -4.18 0.83 -0.36
N LYS A 18 -5.21 1.34 -1.06
CA LYS A 18 -5.52 2.77 -1.10
C LYS A 18 -5.74 3.35 0.30
N LYS A 19 -6.58 2.72 1.13
CA LYS A 19 -6.83 3.15 2.52
C LYS A 19 -5.56 3.17 3.36
N VAL A 20 -4.71 2.14 3.22
CA VAL A 20 -3.43 2.08 3.95
C VAL A 20 -2.51 3.23 3.55
N LEU A 21 -2.39 3.52 2.25
CA LEU A 21 -1.55 4.62 1.76
C LEU A 21 -2.07 6.00 2.16
N GLU A 22 -3.39 6.17 2.30
CA GLU A 22 -3.99 7.43 2.78
C GLU A 22 -3.61 7.73 4.23
N CYS A 23 -3.51 6.70 5.08
CA CYS A 23 -3.10 6.81 6.48
C CYS A 23 -1.59 6.97 6.67
N ILE A 24 -0.78 6.72 5.64
CA ILE A 24 0.68 6.81 5.74
C ILE A 24 1.15 8.15 5.12
N CYS A 25 2.11 8.81 5.78
CA CYS A 25 2.78 9.97 5.21
C CYS A 25 3.76 9.54 4.12
N ILE A 26 3.62 10.08 2.91
CA ILE A 26 4.47 9.71 1.75
C ILE A 26 5.92 10.20 1.94
N HIS A 27 6.14 11.22 2.77
CA HIS A 27 7.48 11.78 3.00
C HIS A 27 8.29 11.01 4.05
N CYS A 28 7.67 10.59 5.15
CA CYS A 28 8.37 9.95 6.28
C CYS A 28 7.94 8.50 6.55
N SER A 29 7.01 7.96 5.76
CA SER A 29 6.46 6.60 5.90
C SER A 29 5.85 6.28 7.26
N LYS A 30 5.59 7.30 8.10
CA LYS A 30 4.91 7.15 9.40
C LYS A 30 3.40 7.14 9.22
N LEU A 31 2.72 6.47 10.15
CA LEU A 31 1.27 6.55 10.27
C LEU A 31 0.89 7.98 10.70
N LYS A 32 -0.13 8.54 10.06
CA LYS A 32 -0.75 9.79 10.48
C LYS A 32 -1.68 9.47 11.65
N THR A 33 -1.21 9.75 12.87
CA THR A 33 -1.98 9.63 14.11
C THR A 33 -2.00 10.99 14.82
N ASP A 34 -2.98 11.21 15.70
CA ASP A 34 -3.20 12.48 16.40
C ASP A 34 -2.33 12.64 17.68
N ASP A 35 -1.26 11.85 17.83
CA ASP A 35 -0.35 11.89 19.00
C ASP A 35 0.57 13.13 19.03
#